data_AF-A0A5N6ZJK4-F1
#
_entry.id   AF-A0A5N6ZJK4-F1
#
_cell.length_a   1.000
_cell.length_b   1.000
_cell.length_c   1.000
_cell.angle_alpha   90.00
_cell.angle_beta   90.00
_cell.angle_gamma   90.00
#
_symmetry.space_group_name_H-M   'P 1'
#
loop_
_entity.id
_entity.type
_entity.pdbx_description
1 polymer ?
#
loop_
_entity_poly.entity_id
_entity_poly.type
_entity_poly.pdbx_seq_one_letter_code
_entity_poly.pdbx_strand_id
1 'polypeptide(L)' 'MPSTDCLQPPLTPAERSIVKSYGGWTSFLFSFGLKPYNDEDAEEGLMILKALTEDNDS' A
#
# COMPACT_ATOMS: atom_id res chain seq x y z
N MET A 1 -2.98 16.41 6.52
CA MET A 1 -4.22 15.69 6.17
C MET A 1 -4.37 14.53 7.14
N PRO A 2 -5.58 14.28 7.69
CA PRO A 2 -5.79 13.20 8.65
C PRO A 2 -5.48 11.86 7.98
N SER A 3 -4.72 11.02 8.69
CA SER A 3 -4.16 9.76 8.21
C SER A 3 -5.24 8.88 7.58
N THR A 4 -5.25 8.78 6.25
CA THR A 4 -6.15 7.87 5.50
C THR A 4 -5.65 6.43 5.56
N ASP A 5 -4.99 6.05 6.67
CA ASP A 5 -4.39 4.73 6.93
C ASP A 5 -5.28 3.86 7.83
N CYS A 6 -6.54 4.25 8.07
CA CYS A 6 -7.47 3.47 8.89
C CYS A 6 -7.76 2.06 8.35
N LEU A 7 -7.46 1.81 7.06
CA LEU A 7 -7.61 0.52 6.38
C LEU A 7 -6.26 -0.13 6.02
N GLN A 8 -5.15 0.39 6.56
CA GLN A 8 -3.84 -0.17 6.31
C GLN A 8 -3.71 -1.51 7.05
N PRO A 9 -3.44 -2.64 6.36
CA PRO A 9 -3.11 -3.90 7.02
C PRO A 9 -1.77 -3.78 7.77
N PRO A 10 -1.41 -4.72 8.66
CA PRO A 10 -0.11 -4.70 9.31
C PRO A 10 1.01 -4.85 8.28
N LEU A 11 1.61 -3.72 7.89
CA LEU A 11 2.74 -3.65 6.97
C LEU A 11 4.07 -3.72 7.72
N THR A 12 5.05 -4.35 7.08
CA THR A 12 6.45 -4.31 7.49
C THR A 12 7.03 -2.89 7.33
N PRO A 13 8.16 -2.55 7.97
CA PRO A 13 8.78 -1.24 7.85
C PRO A 13 9.15 -0.86 6.40
N ALA A 14 9.55 -1.85 5.60
CA ALA A 14 9.95 -1.64 4.20
C ALA A 14 8.72 -1.31 3.33
N GLU A 15 7.67 -2.13 3.40
CA GLU A 15 6.39 -1.88 2.74
C GLU A 15 5.81 -0.52 3.14
N ARG A 16 5.88 -0.18 4.44
CA ARG A 16 5.43 1.11 4.97
C ARG A 16 6.20 2.30 4.38
N SER A 17 7.49 2.14 4.12
CA SER A 17 8.32 3.20 3.50
C SER A 17 7.86 3.48 2.07
N ILE A 18 7.51 2.43 1.32
CA ILE A 18 7.00 2.56 -0.05
C ILE A 18 5.65 3.27 -0.03
N VAL A 19 4.64 2.76 0.69
CA VAL A 19 3.32 3.42 0.72
C VAL A 19 3.38 4.85 1.24
N LYS A 20 4.30 5.14 2.18
CA LYS A 20 4.53 6.51 2.66
C LYS A 20 5.04 7.43 1.55
N SER A 21 5.87 6.93 0.63
CA SER A 21 6.33 7.68 -0.54
C SER A 21 5.19 8.02 -1.50
N TYR A 22 4.15 7.19 -1.57
CA TYR A 22 2.91 7.46 -2.33
C TYR A 22 1.89 8.34 -1.58
N GLY A 23 2.16 8.71 -0.33
CA GLY A 23 1.24 9.50 0.49
C GLY A 23 0.24 8.68 1.33
N GLY A 24 0.56 7.42 1.63
CA GLY A 24 -0.21 6.51 2.47
C GLY A 24 -0.78 5.31 1.70
N TRP A 25 -1.33 4.33 2.43
CA TRP A 25 -1.91 3.11 1.84
C TRP A 25 -2.99 3.39 0.81
N THR A 26 -3.89 4.30 1.12
CA THR A 26 -5.01 4.66 0.24
C THR A 26 -4.56 5.38 -1.02
N SER A 27 -3.63 6.33 -0.90
CA SER A 27 -3.03 7.02 -2.05
C SER A 27 -2.26 6.04 -2.94
N PHE A 28 -1.57 5.07 -2.35
CA PHE A 28 -0.93 3.96 -3.06
C PHE A 28 -1.96 3.16 -3.86
N LEU A 29 -2.99 2.62 -3.22
CA LEU A 29 -4.04 1.86 -3.90
C LEU A 29 -4.71 2.66 -5.03
N PHE A 30 -5.06 3.93 -4.77
CA PHE A 30 -5.63 4.80 -5.80
C PHE A 30 -4.69 5.05 -6.98
N SER A 31 -3.37 5.04 -6.77
CA SER A 31 -2.38 5.16 -7.86
C SER A 31 -2.40 3.96 -8.80
N PHE A 32 -2.83 2.79 -8.32
CA PHE A 32 -3.03 1.58 -9.11
C PHE A 32 -4.48 1.38 -9.56
N GLY A 33 -5.38 2.33 -9.27
CA GLY A 33 -6.81 2.21 -9.58
C GLY A 33 -7.57 1.25 -8.67
N LEU A 34 -6.95 0.83 -7.55
CA LEU A 34 -7.49 -0.10 -6.58
C LEU A 34 -8.31 0.63 -5.51
N LYS A 35 -9.35 -0.03 -5.01
CA LYS A 35 -10.28 0.54 -4.01
C LYS A 35 -9.92 0.06 -2.60
N PRO A 36 -9.54 0.94 -1.67
CA PRO A 36 -9.17 0.55 -0.31
C PRO A 36 -10.31 -0.02 0.53
N TYR A 37 -11.56 0.20 0.11
CA TYR A 37 -12.76 -0.32 0.76
C TYR A 37 -13.23 -1.66 0.17
N ASN A 38 -12.53 -2.19 -0.83
CA ASN A 38 -12.79 -3.53 -1.37
C ASN A 38 -11.65 -4.44 -0.91
N ASP A 39 -11.99 -5.52 -0.22
CA ASP A 39 -10.99 -6.43 0.34
C ASP A 39 -10.13 -7.06 -0.77
N GLU A 40 -10.73 -7.44 -1.90
CA GLU A 40 -10.00 -8.00 -3.05
C GLU A 40 -8.95 -7.01 -3.60
N ASP A 41 -9.34 -5.74 -3.77
CA ASP A 41 -8.42 -4.70 -4.25
C ASP A 41 -7.32 -4.38 -3.21
N ALA A 42 -7.63 -4.47 -1.92
CA ALA A 42 -6.66 -4.29 -0.85
C ALA A 42 -5.63 -5.43 -0.81
N GLU A 43 -6.06 -6.67 -1.04
CA GLU A 43 -5.18 -7.84 -1.17
C GLU A 43 -4.28 -7.73 -2.40
N GLU A 44 -4.84 -7.33 -3.56
CA GLU A 44 -4.07 -7.08 -4.78
C GLU A 44 -3.02 -5.97 -4.56
N GLY A 45 -3.40 -4.90 -3.89
CA GLY A 45 -2.45 -3.84 -3.53
C GLY A 45 -1.33 -4.32 -2.61
N LEU A 46 -1.63 -5.24 -1.69
CA LEU A 46 -0.62 -5.85 -0.81
C LEU A 46 0.36 -6.70 -1.62
N MET A 47 -0.13 -7.45 -2.61
CA MET A 47 0.70 -8.25 -3.52
C MET A 47 1.63 -7.37 -4.36
N ILE A 48 1.11 -6.26 -4.91
CA ILE A 48 1.91 -5.27 -5.63
C ILE A 48 2.97 -4.66 -4.70
N LEU A 49 2.57 -4.30 -3.47
CA LEU A 49 3.48 -3.70 -2.49
C LEU A 49 4.62 -4.66 -2.10
N LYS A 50 4.33 -5.95 -1.92
CA LYS A 50 5.35 -6.97 -1.68
C LYS A 50 6.33 -7.09 -2.84
N ALA A 51 5.82 -7.18 -4.07
CA ALA A 51 6.66 -7.24 -5.26
C ALA A 51 7.57 -6.00 -5.41
N LEU A 52 7.03 -4.80 -5.14
CA LEU A 52 7.81 -3.55 -5.12
C LEU A 52 8.87 -3.54 -4.00
N THR A 53 8.57 -4.15 -2.86
CA THR A 53 9.51 -4.25 -1.75
C THR A 53 10.66 -5.20 -2.07
N GLU A 54 10.36 -6.36 -2.68
CA GLU A 54 11.36 -7.33 -3.13
C GLU A 54 12.28 -6.76 -4.23
N ASP A 55 11.74 -5.99 -5.18
CA ASP A 55 12.52 -5.33 -6.23
C ASP A 55 13.47 -4.25 -5.67
N ASN A 56 13.04 -3.50 -4.65
CA ASN A 56 13.83 -2.42 -4.06
C ASN A 56 14.96 -2.91 -3.11
N ASP A 57 14.99 -4.19 -2.74
CA ASP A 57 16.02 -4.79 -1.86
C ASP A 57 17.17 -5.48 -2.65
N SER A 58 17.14 -5.43 -3.99
CA SER A 58 18.14 -6.07 -4.89
C SER A 58 19.29 -5.16 -5.33
#